data_AF-V5IEM8-F1
#
_entry.id   AF-V5IEM8-F1
#
_cell.length_a   1.000
_cell.length_b   1.000
_cell.length_c   1.000
_cell.angle_alpha   90.00
_cell.angle_beta   90.00
_cell.angle_gamma   90.00
#
_symmetry.space_group_name_H-M   'P 1'
#
loop_
_entity.id
_entity.type
_entity.pdbx_description
1 polymer ?
#
loop_
_entity_poly.entity_id
_entity_poly.type
_entity_poly.pdbx_seq_one_letter_code
_entity_poly.pdbx_strand_id
1 'polypeptide(L)'
;VADFLEELDVYAQASGASESYVLERILPLALQASARRWWVLQTPFPSLDAFRRSFREEFLPPGYDSRVQRELERRTQHPQEGLVEYIRAMQELFNRAAKAAPESERVARIVRQSHPRYHVYLQGRRFDSVEDLVRAARGVQDMILASADYRPPPPA
;
A
#
# COMPACT_ATOMS: atom_id res chain seq x y z
N VAL A 1 -10.85 5.22 -6.57
CA VAL A 1 -11.48 5.68 -5.30
C VAL A 1 -10.47 5.74 -4.19
N ALA A 2 -9.85 4.60 -3.81
CA ALA A 2 -8.81 4.57 -2.78
C ALA A 2 -7.67 5.56 -3.08
N ASP A 3 -7.11 5.49 -4.29
CA ASP A 3 -6.00 6.36 -4.72
C ASP A 3 -6.39 7.85 -4.71
N PHE A 4 -7.58 8.19 -5.22
CA PHE A 4 -8.11 9.57 -5.16
C PHE A 4 -8.24 10.10 -3.72
N LEU A 5 -8.74 9.28 -2.79
CA LEU A 5 -8.88 9.70 -1.39
C LEU A 5 -7.52 9.85 -0.71
N GLU A 6 -6.53 9.03 -1.08
CA GLU A 6 -5.16 9.17 -0.62
C GLU A 6 -4.49 10.44 -1.15
N GLU A 7 -4.63 10.73 -2.44
CA GLU A 7 -4.16 11.98 -3.07
C GLU A 7 -4.80 13.21 -2.43
N LEU A 8 -6.10 13.15 -2.12
CA LEU A 8 -6.81 14.22 -1.42
C LEU A 8 -6.24 14.47 -0.02
N ASP A 9 -5.92 13.40 0.72
CA ASP A 9 -5.31 13.51 2.05
C ASP A 9 -3.91 14.13 1.96
N VAL A 10 -3.09 13.69 1.00
CA VAL A 10 -1.76 14.26 0.73
C VAL A 10 -1.86 15.74 0.40
N TYR A 11 -2.79 16.11 -0.49
CA TYR A 11 -3.01 17.51 -0.86
C TYR A 11 -3.44 18.34 0.35
N ALA A 12 -4.43 17.88 1.11
CA ALA A 12 -4.95 18.61 2.26
C ALA A 12 -3.86 18.86 3.31
N GLN A 13 -3.01 17.85 3.57
CA GLN A 13 -1.87 17.99 4.48
C GLN A 13 -0.81 18.95 3.94
N ALA A 14 -0.42 18.82 2.67
CA ALA A 14 0.62 19.65 2.07
C ALA A 14 0.20 21.13 1.93
N SER A 15 -1.08 21.38 1.66
CA SER A 15 -1.63 22.73 1.50
C SER A 15 -2.01 23.40 2.82
N GLY A 16 -2.09 22.65 3.92
CA GLY A 16 -2.64 23.14 5.18
C GLY A 16 -4.11 23.56 5.08
N ALA A 17 -4.84 23.05 4.08
CA ALA A 17 -6.23 23.42 3.83
C ALA A 17 -7.13 22.98 4.99
N SER A 18 -8.04 23.87 5.41
CA SER A 18 -9.09 23.51 6.36
C SER A 18 -10.05 22.51 5.72
N GLU A 19 -10.68 21.68 6.55
CA GLU A 19 -11.68 20.71 6.11
C GLU A 19 -12.82 21.34 5.30
N SER A 20 -13.31 22.50 5.75
CA SER A 20 -14.32 23.30 5.04
C SER A 20 -13.83 23.76 3.66
N TYR A 21 -12.58 24.21 3.54
CA TYR A 21 -12.01 24.63 2.27
C TYR A 21 -11.93 23.46 1.28
N VAL A 22 -11.53 22.27 1.76
CA VAL A 22 -11.48 21.06 0.92
C VAL A 22 -12.87 20.71 0.40
N LEU A 23 -13.88 20.68 1.28
CA LEU A 23 -15.26 20.35 0.92
C LEU A 23 -15.89 21.37 -0.04
N GLU A 24 -15.71 22.66 0.22
CA GLU A 24 -16.44 23.71 -0.49
C GLU A 24 -15.74 24.18 -1.76
N ARG A 25 -14.41 24.05 -1.84
CA ARG A 25 -13.62 24.64 -2.93
C ARG A 25 -12.86 23.60 -3.75
N ILE A 26 -12.25 22.61 -3.09
CA ILE A 26 -11.39 21.63 -3.78
C ILE A 26 -12.22 20.53 -4.42
N LEU A 27 -13.03 19.82 -3.64
CA LEU A 27 -13.81 18.68 -4.12
C LEU A 27 -14.72 19.03 -5.31
N PRO A 28 -15.42 20.18 -5.34
CA PRO A 28 -16.22 20.57 -6.50
C PRO A 28 -15.41 20.68 -7.80
N LEU A 29 -14.12 21.02 -7.73
CA LEU A 29 -13.24 21.17 -8.89
C LEU A 29 -12.51 19.86 -9.23
N ALA A 30 -12.14 19.08 -8.22
CA ALA A 30 -11.39 17.85 -8.38
C ALA A 30 -12.24 16.68 -8.92
N LEU A 31 -13.52 16.62 -8.54
CA LEU A 31 -14.43 15.57 -9.00
C LEU A 31 -14.81 15.80 -10.47
N GLN A 32 -14.66 14.76 -11.29
CA GLN A 32 -14.95 14.80 -12.72
C GLN A 32 -15.97 13.71 -13.12
N ALA A 33 -16.55 13.85 -14.32
CA ALA A 33 -17.44 12.87 -14.95
C ALA A 33 -18.54 12.34 -14.01
N SER A 34 -18.59 11.02 -13.76
CA SER A 34 -19.59 10.38 -12.90
C SER A 34 -19.52 10.89 -11.45
N ALA A 35 -18.33 11.10 -10.92
CA ALA A 35 -18.13 11.61 -9.57
C ALA A 35 -18.65 13.05 -9.40
N ARG A 36 -18.47 13.89 -10.42
CA ARG A 36 -19.05 15.24 -10.43
C ARG A 36 -20.57 15.21 -10.46
N ARG A 37 -21.17 14.34 -11.28
CA ARG A 37 -22.63 14.18 -11.35
C ARG A 37 -23.20 13.72 -10.01
N TRP A 38 -22.57 12.71 -9.40
CA TRP A 38 -22.93 12.23 -8.08
C TRP A 38 -22.87 13.36 -7.03
N TRP A 39 -21.78 14.13 -7.01
CA TRP A 39 -21.58 15.25 -6.08
C TRP A 39 -22.70 16.29 -6.12
N VAL A 40 -23.14 16.70 -7.31
CA VAL A 40 -24.21 17.71 -7.49
C VAL A 40 -25.56 17.23 -6.94
N LEU A 41 -25.77 15.92 -6.82
CA LEU A 41 -26.99 15.32 -6.28
C LEU A 41 -26.96 15.15 -4.76
N GLN A 42 -25.79 15.33 -4.12
CA GLN A 42 -25.66 15.16 -2.67
C GLN A 42 -26.09 16.42 -1.91
N THR A 43 -26.62 16.23 -0.71
CA THR A 43 -26.68 17.30 0.28
C THR A 43 -25.27 17.65 0.75
N PRO A 44 -25.00 18.91 1.18
CA PRO A 44 -23.71 19.29 1.71
C PRO A 44 -23.22 18.34 2.80
N PHE A 45 -21.99 17.84 2.67
CA PHE A 45 -21.41 16.94 3.64
C PHE A 45 -20.98 17.71 4.90
N PRO A 46 -21.29 17.21 6.12
CA PRO A 46 -20.93 17.89 7.36
C PRO A 46 -19.44 17.75 7.71
N SER A 47 -18.73 16.81 7.08
CA SER A 47 -17.31 16.55 7.28
C SER A 47 -16.72 15.81 6.08
N LEU A 48 -15.40 15.87 5.94
CA LEU A 48 -14.64 15.06 4.99
C LEU A 48 -14.78 13.57 5.29
N ASP A 49 -14.93 13.18 6.55
CA ASP A 49 -15.19 11.78 6.89
C ASP A 49 -16.55 11.30 6.34
N ALA A 50 -17.60 12.12 6.49
CA ALA A 50 -18.91 11.82 5.91
C ALA A 50 -18.84 11.71 4.39
N PHE A 51 -18.14 12.65 3.74
CA PHE A 51 -17.87 12.56 2.30
C PHE A 51 -17.12 11.28 1.93
N ARG A 52 -16.00 10.96 2.61
CA ARG A 52 -15.18 9.77 2.32
C ARG A 52 -16.00 8.50 2.42
N ARG A 53 -16.84 8.37 3.44
CA ARG A 53 -17.74 7.22 3.62
C ARG A 53 -18.74 7.10 2.47
N SER A 54 -19.49 8.16 2.17
CA SER A 54 -20.49 8.11 1.09
C SER A 54 -19.85 7.94 -0.30
N PHE A 55 -18.66 8.50 -0.51
CA PHE A 55 -17.90 8.34 -1.75
C PHE A 55 -17.43 6.90 -1.94
N ARG A 56 -17.00 6.24 -0.86
CA ARG A 56 -16.67 4.81 -0.88
C ARG A 56 -17.90 3.95 -1.15
N GLU A 57 -19.01 4.22 -0.49
CA GLU A 57 -20.27 3.48 -0.68
C GLU A 57 -20.78 3.56 -2.13
N GLU A 58 -20.66 4.73 -2.77
CA GLU A 58 -21.08 4.93 -4.15
C GLU A 58 -20.15 4.22 -5.16
N PHE A 59 -18.83 4.41 -5.00
CA PHE A 59 -17.88 4.08 -6.07
C PHE A 59 -17.06 2.81 -5.84
N LEU A 60 -17.19 2.17 -4.67
CA LEU A 60 -16.60 0.85 -4.43
C LEU A 60 -17.65 -0.24 -4.54
N PRO A 61 -17.27 -1.42 -5.06
CA PRO A 61 -18.19 -2.55 -5.10
C PRO A 61 -18.56 -3.01 -3.69
N PRO A 62 -19.77 -3.55 -3.47
CA PRO A 62 -20.16 -4.15 -2.20
C PRO A 62 -19.13 -5.18 -1.70
N GLY A 63 -18.77 -5.07 -0.41
CA GLY A 63 -17.78 -5.93 0.22
C GLY A 63 -16.34 -5.71 -0.23
N TYR A 64 -16.02 -4.54 -0.81
CA TYR A 64 -14.66 -4.16 -1.19
C TYR A 64 -13.67 -4.33 -0.02
N ASP A 65 -13.98 -3.79 1.17
CA ASP A 65 -13.09 -3.89 2.33
C ASP A 65 -12.79 -5.35 2.71
N SER A 66 -13.81 -6.20 2.72
CA SER A 66 -13.65 -7.64 2.96
C SER A 66 -12.83 -8.33 1.86
N ARG A 67 -12.88 -7.85 0.61
CA ARG A 67 -12.06 -8.38 -0.49
C ARG A 67 -10.60 -8.01 -0.30
N VAL A 68 -10.29 -6.75 0.01
CA VAL A 68 -8.91 -6.29 0.26
C VAL A 68 -8.32 -6.97 1.49
N GLN A 69 -9.10 -7.15 2.56
CA GLN A 69 -8.68 -7.89 3.74
C GLN A 69 -8.32 -9.35 3.40
N ARG A 70 -9.18 -10.04 2.64
CA ARG A 70 -8.87 -11.41 2.18
C ARG A 70 -7.67 -11.46 1.25
N GLU A 71 -7.47 -10.43 0.43
CA GLU A 71 -6.30 -10.31 -0.42
C GLU A 71 -5.03 -10.19 0.45
N LEU A 72 -5.01 -9.31 1.44
CA LEU A 72 -3.90 -9.19 2.41
C LEU A 72 -3.61 -10.52 3.14
N GLU A 73 -4.64 -11.28 3.49
CA GLU A 73 -4.50 -12.58 4.16
C GLU A 73 -3.94 -13.68 3.24
N ARG A 74 -4.32 -13.66 1.96
CA ARG A 74 -3.96 -14.71 0.99
C ARG A 74 -2.73 -14.37 0.15
N ARG A 75 -2.32 -13.11 0.12
CA ARG A 75 -1.23 -12.65 -0.72
C ARG A 75 0.09 -13.30 -0.30
N THR A 76 0.66 -14.09 -1.19
CA THR A 76 2.01 -14.64 -1.09
C THR A 76 2.85 -14.15 -2.26
N GLN A 77 4.15 -14.01 -2.08
CA GLN A 77 5.05 -13.57 -3.15
C GLN A 77 5.06 -14.56 -4.33
N HIS A 78 4.96 -14.03 -5.55
CA HIS A 78 5.06 -14.85 -6.77
C HIS A 78 6.53 -15.22 -7.05
N PRO A 79 6.85 -16.41 -7.63
CA PRO A 79 8.24 -16.81 -7.86
C PRO A 79 9.06 -15.85 -8.75
N GLN A 80 8.40 -15.17 -9.70
CA GLN A 80 9.01 -14.18 -10.58
C GLN A 80 8.98 -12.75 -10.01
N GLU A 81 8.28 -12.52 -8.90
CA GLU A 81 8.18 -11.21 -8.27
C GLU A 81 9.43 -10.93 -7.41
N GLY A 82 10.01 -9.75 -7.59
CA GLY A 82 11.16 -9.30 -6.79
C GLY A 82 10.77 -9.08 -5.32
N LEU A 83 11.71 -9.25 -4.39
CA LEU A 83 11.41 -9.06 -2.96
C LEU A 83 10.99 -7.62 -2.65
N VAL A 84 11.64 -6.61 -3.22
CA VAL A 84 11.26 -5.20 -3.05
C VAL A 84 9.88 -4.90 -3.64
N GLU A 85 9.56 -5.45 -4.81
CA GLU A 85 8.25 -5.29 -5.46
C GLU A 85 7.13 -5.90 -4.61
N TYR A 86 7.36 -7.12 -4.12
CA TYR A 86 6.44 -7.80 -3.21
C TYR A 86 6.19 -7.02 -1.93
N ILE A 87 7.24 -6.49 -1.30
CA ILE A 87 7.09 -5.70 -0.07
C ILE A 87 6.24 -4.45 -0.33
N ARG A 88 6.42 -3.76 -1.47
CA ARG A 88 5.60 -2.61 -1.85
C ARG A 88 4.13 -2.99 -2.03
N ALA A 89 3.85 -4.08 -2.77
CA ALA A 89 2.48 -4.57 -2.96
C ALA A 89 1.81 -4.91 -1.61
N MET A 90 2.56 -5.51 -0.68
CA MET A 90 2.06 -5.76 0.68
C MET A 90 1.80 -4.46 1.45
N GLN A 91 2.65 -3.44 1.33
CA GLN A 91 2.43 -2.14 1.97
C GLN A 91 1.14 -1.47 1.47
N GLU A 92 0.87 -1.53 0.16
CA GLU A 92 -0.37 -1.01 -0.43
C GLU A 92 -1.59 -1.73 0.14
N LEU A 93 -1.55 -3.07 0.24
CA LEU A 93 -2.63 -3.85 0.85
C LEU A 93 -2.82 -3.52 2.33
N PHE A 94 -1.73 -3.37 3.08
CA PHE A 94 -1.80 -2.94 4.49
C PHE A 94 -2.39 -1.53 4.63
N ASN A 95 -2.04 -0.59 3.76
CA ASN A 95 -2.57 0.77 3.82
C ASN A 95 -4.08 0.81 3.53
N ARG A 96 -4.57 -0.10 2.68
CA ARG A 96 -6.00 -0.20 2.33
C ARG A 96 -6.81 -0.99 3.35
N ALA A 97 -6.30 -2.12 3.85
CA ALA A 97 -7.06 -3.03 4.73
C ALA A 97 -6.78 -2.87 6.22
N ALA A 98 -5.56 -2.48 6.60
CA ALA A 98 -5.10 -2.51 7.99
C ALA A 98 -4.07 -1.39 8.26
N LYS A 99 -4.45 -0.14 8.00
CA LYS A 99 -3.57 1.04 8.13
C LYS A 99 -2.99 1.19 9.54
N ALA A 100 -3.77 0.81 10.56
CA ALA A 100 -3.38 0.88 11.96
C ALA A 100 -2.58 -0.34 12.47
N ALA A 101 -2.28 -1.33 11.61
CA ALA A 101 -1.51 -2.49 12.01
C ALA A 101 -0.10 -2.09 12.49
N PRO A 102 0.39 -2.62 13.62
CA PRO A 102 1.75 -2.36 14.10
C PRO A 102 2.80 -2.76 13.07
N GLU A 103 3.90 -2.01 12.98
CA GLU A 103 5.02 -2.31 12.07
C GLU A 103 5.58 -3.72 12.28
N SER A 104 5.64 -4.20 13.53
CA SER A 104 6.07 -5.57 13.84
C SER A 104 5.15 -6.64 13.24
N GLU A 105 3.83 -6.41 13.24
CA GLU A 105 2.87 -7.31 12.59
C GLU A 105 3.04 -7.27 11.07
N ARG A 106 3.19 -6.07 10.50
CA ARG A 106 3.41 -5.87 9.06
C ARG A 106 4.64 -6.63 8.59
N VAL A 107 5.78 -6.41 9.24
CA VAL A 107 7.04 -7.12 8.98
C VAL A 107 6.86 -8.63 9.10
N ALA A 108 6.33 -9.11 10.23
CA ALA A 108 6.18 -10.55 10.48
C ALA A 108 5.32 -11.23 9.40
N ARG A 109 4.24 -10.56 8.97
CA ARG A 109 3.35 -11.07 7.93
C ARG A 109 4.05 -11.08 6.56
N ILE A 110 4.72 -9.99 6.18
CA ILE A 110 5.45 -9.89 4.90
C ILE A 110 6.54 -10.96 4.82
N VAL A 111 7.34 -11.15 5.87
CA VAL A 111 8.37 -12.19 5.88
C VAL A 111 7.75 -13.59 5.75
N ARG A 112 6.69 -13.87 6.52
CA ARG A 112 6.02 -15.19 6.49
C ARG A 112 5.40 -15.53 5.14
N GLN A 113 4.89 -14.54 4.41
CA GLN A 113 4.24 -14.72 3.11
C GLN A 113 5.20 -14.50 1.92
N SER A 114 6.47 -14.20 2.18
CA SER A 114 7.49 -14.09 1.15
C SER A 114 7.80 -15.47 0.53
N HIS A 115 8.42 -15.46 -0.66
CA HIS A 115 8.73 -16.70 -1.34
C HIS A 115 9.84 -17.43 -0.57
N PRO A 116 9.76 -18.76 -0.34
CA PRO A 116 10.71 -19.51 0.50
C PRO A 116 12.19 -19.31 0.15
N ARG A 117 12.50 -19.02 -1.13
CA ARG A 117 13.86 -18.68 -1.60
C ARG A 117 14.51 -17.54 -0.80
N TYR A 118 13.71 -16.61 -0.27
CA TYR A 118 14.20 -15.47 0.49
C TYR A 118 14.32 -15.75 1.99
N HIS A 119 13.68 -16.80 2.51
CA HIS A 119 13.68 -17.10 3.95
C HIS A 119 15.11 -17.29 4.47
N VAL A 120 15.99 -17.94 3.72
CA VAL A 120 17.40 -18.14 4.10
C VAL A 120 18.16 -16.83 4.33
N TYR A 121 17.75 -15.73 3.69
CA TYR A 121 18.39 -14.41 3.82
C TYR A 121 17.71 -13.51 4.85
N LEU A 122 16.47 -13.85 5.24
CA LEU A 122 15.65 -13.08 6.18
C LEU A 122 15.63 -13.72 7.58
N GLN A 123 15.87 -15.03 7.68
CA GLN A 123 15.85 -15.78 8.93
C GLN A 123 16.92 -15.27 9.90
N GLY A 124 16.56 -15.17 11.18
CA GLY A 124 17.44 -14.71 12.25
C GLY A 124 17.69 -13.20 12.26
N ARG A 125 17.19 -12.45 11.27
CA ARG A 125 17.26 -10.99 11.23
C ARG A 125 16.04 -10.40 11.91
N ARG A 126 16.25 -9.33 12.67
CA ARG A 126 15.19 -8.50 13.23
C ARG A 126 15.04 -7.24 12.37
N PHE A 127 13.80 -6.90 12.04
CA PHE A 127 13.45 -5.67 11.37
C PHE A 127 12.45 -4.93 12.26
N ASP A 128 12.76 -3.69 12.62
CA ASP A 128 11.88 -2.88 13.47
C ASP A 128 10.82 -2.13 12.65
N SER A 129 11.03 -2.02 11.33
CA SER A 129 10.11 -1.41 10.38
C SER A 129 10.10 -2.12 9.02
N VAL A 130 9.05 -1.87 8.23
CA VAL A 130 9.01 -2.31 6.82
C VAL A 130 10.09 -1.61 6.00
N GLU A 131 10.51 -0.40 6.35
CA GLU A 131 11.62 0.29 5.68
C GLU A 131 12.95 -0.45 5.86
N ASP A 132 13.24 -0.94 7.06
CA ASP A 132 14.43 -1.74 7.33
C ASP A 132 14.40 -3.05 6.54
N LEU A 133 13.22 -3.65 6.40
CA LEU A 133 13.02 -4.84 5.57
C LEU A 133 13.26 -4.54 4.08
N VAL A 134 12.83 -3.38 3.55
CA VAL A 134 13.11 -2.97 2.17
C VAL A 134 14.61 -2.77 1.95
N ARG A 135 15.30 -2.11 2.88
CA ARG A 135 16.76 -1.91 2.81
C ARG A 135 17.49 -3.25 2.77
N ALA A 136 17.08 -4.19 3.63
CA ALA A 136 17.60 -5.55 3.64
C ALA A 136 17.30 -6.30 2.34
N ALA A 137 16.09 -6.17 1.81
CA ALA A 137 15.66 -6.84 0.59
C ALA A 137 16.50 -6.44 -0.62
N ARG A 138 16.87 -5.16 -0.75
CA ARG A 138 17.78 -4.67 -1.80
C ARG A 138 19.12 -5.39 -1.76
N GLY A 139 19.76 -5.44 -0.58
CA GLY A 139 21.03 -6.15 -0.42
C GLY A 139 20.92 -7.65 -0.72
N VAL A 140 19.78 -8.28 -0.38
CA VAL A 140 19.52 -9.69 -0.74
C VAL A 140 19.42 -9.89 -2.24
N GLN A 141 18.73 -9.00 -2.95
CA GLN A 141 18.64 -9.08 -4.42
C GLN A 141 20.01 -8.88 -5.07
N ASP A 142 20.82 -7.93 -4.59
CA ASP A 142 22.18 -7.71 -5.08
C ASP A 142 23.06 -8.95 -4.88
N MET A 143 22.97 -9.61 -3.71
CA MET A 143 23.71 -10.85 -3.44
C MET A 143 23.29 -11.99 -4.36
N ILE A 144 22.00 -12.13 -4.65
CA ILE A 144 21.47 -13.17 -5.56
C ILE A 144 21.98 -12.93 -6.98
N LEU A 145 21.96 -11.67 -7.45
CA LEU A 145 22.48 -11.30 -8.76
C LEU A 145 23.99 -11.58 -8.85
N ALA A 146 24.78 -11.13 -7.88
CA ALA A 146 26.21 -11.39 -7.83
C ALA A 146 26.56 -12.89 -7.80
N SER A 147 25.75 -13.69 -7.10
CA SER A 147 25.92 -15.15 -7.05
C SER A 147 25.61 -15.82 -8.38
N ALA A 148 24.62 -15.32 -9.13
CA ALA A 148 24.28 -15.83 -10.46
C ALA A 148 25.37 -15.52 -11.50
N ASP A 149 26.07 -14.39 -11.33
CA ASP A 149 27.14 -13.94 -12.22
C ASP A 149 28.52 -14.53 -11.88
N TYR A 150 28.66 -15.23 -10.74
CA TYR A 150 29.94 -15.77 -10.29
C TYR A 150 30.53 -16.79 -11.27
N ARG A 151 31.81 -16.61 -11.60
CA ARG A 151 32.63 -17.56 -12.36
C ARG A 151 33.83 -17.97 -11.51
N PRO A 152 34.06 -19.28 -11.28
CA PRO A 152 35.21 -19.71 -10.52
C PRO A 152 36.51 -19.32 -11.26
N PRO A 153 37.58 -18.96 -10.53
CA PRO A 153 38.88 -18.75 -11.15
C PRO A 153 39.40 -20.05 -11.78
N PRO A 154 40.30 -19.98 -12.77
CA PRO A 154 40.93 -21.17 -13.33
C PRO A 154 41.60 -22.01 -12.22
N PRO A 155 41.51 -23.35 -12.27
CA PRO A 155 42.22 -24.21 -11.33
C PRO A 155 43.75 -23.99 -11.44
N ALA A 156 44.44 -24.13 -10.31
CA ALA A 156 45.90 -23.99 -10.20
C ALA A 156 46.66 -25.14 -10.87
#